data_AF-R5DMW6-F1
#
_entry.id   AF-R5DMW6-F1
#
_cell.length_a   1.000
_cell.length_b   1.000
_cell.length_c   1.000
_cell.angle_alpha   90.00
_cell.angle_beta   90.00
_cell.angle_gamma   90.00
#
_symmetry.space_group_name_H-M   'P 1'
#
loop_
_entity.id
_entity.type
_entity.pdbx_description
1 polymer ?
#
loop_
_entity_poly.entity_id
_entity_poly.type
_entity_poly.pdbx_seq_one_letter_code
_entity_poly.pdbx_strand_id
1 'polypeptide(L)'
;MRKEFEGKITVYRILDSRREKFNLSKAYEDKVDVKNVITAPEIEKLIICNEGKIKEYERELRKNHKLKPSTYCKTFLKYADVKSYDFVTEYFSDINVLLNAVYEYRRISKVKENEVTLWGLLKEDVKKKYEGKR
;
A
#
# COMPACT_ATOMS: atom_id res chain seq x y z
N MET A 1 -32.09 -20.08 7.46
CA MET A 1 -30.90 -20.75 8.02
C MET A 1 -29.78 -19.74 8.18
N ARG A 2 -29.45 -19.32 9.40
CA ARG A 2 -28.20 -18.57 9.65
C ARG A 2 -27.13 -19.64 9.90
N LYS A 3 -26.13 -19.73 9.02
CA LYS A 3 -24.92 -20.50 9.36
C LYS A 3 -24.30 -19.79 10.56
N GLU A 4 -24.40 -20.40 11.74
CA GLU A 4 -23.66 -19.95 12.91
C GLU A 4 -22.20 -20.30 12.66
N PHE A 5 -21.37 -19.28 12.46
CA PHE A 5 -19.93 -19.45 12.44
C PHE A 5 -19.47 -19.55 13.90
N GLU A 6 -18.86 -20.69 14.27
CA GLU A 6 -18.34 -20.92 15.62
C GLU A 6 -17.12 -20.03 15.94
N GLY A 7 -16.43 -19.53 14.92
CA GLY A 7 -15.25 -18.67 15.05
C GLY A 7 -15.51 -17.19 14.81
N LYS A 8 -14.63 -16.33 15.35
CA LYS A 8 -14.60 -14.89 15.00
C LYS A 8 -14.28 -14.72 13.51
N ILE A 9 -15.07 -13.91 12.82
CA ILE A 9 -14.85 -13.57 11.41
C ILE A 9 -13.87 -12.40 11.34
N THR A 10 -12.76 -12.52 10.61
CA THR A 10 -11.87 -11.37 10.37
C THR A 10 -12.21 -10.70 9.03
N VAL A 11 -12.51 -9.40 9.06
CA VAL A 11 -12.77 -8.58 7.88
C VAL A 11 -11.58 -7.66 7.63
N TYR A 12 -10.92 -7.85 6.48
CA TYR A 12 -9.89 -6.94 6.01
C TYR A 12 -10.53 -5.87 5.11
N ARG A 13 -10.36 -4.61 5.49
CA ARG A 13 -10.84 -3.45 4.73
C ARG A 13 -9.66 -2.76 4.05
N ILE A 14 -9.64 -2.73 2.72
CA ILE A 14 -8.63 -2.00 1.96
C ILE A 14 -9.12 -0.57 1.76
N LEU A 15 -8.42 0.40 2.36
CA LEU A 15 -8.86 1.81 2.41
C LEU A 15 -7.81 2.71 1.78
N ASP A 16 -8.24 3.55 0.85
CA ASP A 16 -7.41 4.61 0.28
C ASP A 16 -7.34 5.82 1.23
N SER A 17 -8.36 5.97 2.10
CA SER A 17 -8.42 7.03 3.10
C SER A 17 -8.70 6.54 4.51
N ARG A 18 -8.00 7.13 5.47
CA ARG A 18 -8.23 6.91 6.93
C ARG A 18 -9.58 7.44 7.41
N ARG A 19 -10.27 8.24 6.59
CA ARG A 19 -11.56 8.87 6.96
C ARG A 19 -12.77 8.04 6.56
N GLU A 20 -12.56 6.89 5.90
CA GLU A 20 -13.63 6.00 5.48
C GLU A 20 -14.33 5.35 6.66
N LYS A 21 -15.58 5.76 6.92
CA LYS A 21 -16.42 5.23 7.99
C LYS A 21 -16.88 3.81 7.69
N PHE A 22 -16.88 2.95 8.70
CA PHE A 22 -17.49 1.63 8.65
C PHE A 22 -18.31 1.41 9.89
N ASN A 23 -19.61 1.24 9.70
CA ASN A 23 -20.55 1.03 10.77
C ASN A 23 -20.90 -0.45 10.79
N LEU A 24 -20.40 -1.17 11.79
CA LEU A 24 -20.81 -2.53 12.07
C LEU A 24 -22.03 -2.46 13.01
N SER A 25 -23.08 -3.25 12.76
CA SER A 25 -24.20 -3.28 13.69
C SER A 25 -23.78 -3.97 15.00
N LYS A 26 -24.31 -3.53 16.14
CA LYS A 26 -24.03 -4.11 17.48
C LYS A 26 -24.07 -5.64 17.53
N ALA A 27 -24.96 -6.28 16.77
CA ALA A 27 -25.08 -7.74 16.73
C ALA A 27 -23.83 -8.49 16.21
N TYR A 28 -22.90 -7.78 15.57
CA TYR A 28 -21.67 -8.33 14.99
C TYR A 28 -20.39 -7.82 15.64
N GLU A 29 -20.44 -6.83 16.55
CA GLU A 29 -19.25 -6.24 17.18
C GLU A 29 -18.37 -7.28 17.88
N ASP A 30 -18.97 -8.22 18.61
CA ASP A 30 -18.22 -9.28 19.31
C ASP A 30 -17.82 -10.46 18.40
N LYS A 31 -18.44 -10.56 17.22
CA LYS A 31 -18.27 -11.68 16.29
C LYS A 31 -17.27 -11.40 15.18
N VAL A 32 -16.92 -10.13 14.97
CA VAL A 32 -16.10 -9.69 13.84
C VAL A 32 -14.88 -8.93 14.32
N ASP A 33 -13.71 -9.35 13.85
CA ASP A 33 -12.45 -8.62 13.98
C ASP A 33 -12.19 -7.81 12.71
N VAL A 34 -12.15 -6.48 12.80
CA VAL A 34 -11.99 -5.61 11.63
C VAL A 34 -10.56 -5.09 11.56
N LYS A 35 -9.86 -5.44 10.47
CA LYS A 35 -8.50 -4.98 10.18
C LYS A 35 -8.51 -4.01 9.01
N ASN A 36 -8.18 -2.75 9.28
CA ASN A 36 -8.04 -1.74 8.24
C ASN A 36 -6.62 -1.81 7.65
N VAL A 37 -6.55 -2.03 6.34
CA VAL A 37 -5.34 -1.98 5.53
C VAL A 37 -5.34 -0.66 4.79
N ILE A 38 -4.37 0.19 5.11
CA ILE A 38 -4.26 1.51 4.50
C ILE A 38 -3.38 1.41 3.25
N THR A 39 -3.99 1.68 2.09
CA THR A 39 -3.31 1.77 0.78
C THR A 39 -3.07 3.21 0.35
N ALA A 40 -3.06 4.13 1.31
CA ALA A 40 -2.81 5.55 1.07
C ALA A 40 -1.51 5.93 0.32
N PRO A 41 -0.48 5.08 0.09
CA PRO A 41 0.39 5.32 -1.07
C PRO A 41 -0.35 5.06 -2.38
N GLU A 42 -0.56 6.12 -3.17
CA GLU A 42 -0.77 6.00 -4.62
C GLU A 42 0.19 4.96 -5.21
N ILE A 43 -0.29 4.09 -6.11
CA ILE A 43 0.53 3.02 -6.70
C ILE A 43 1.77 3.57 -7.41
N GLU A 44 1.67 4.78 -7.94
CA GLU A 44 2.77 5.56 -8.51
C GLU A 44 3.86 5.87 -7.49
N LYS A 45 3.51 6.02 -6.21
CA LYS A 45 4.51 6.18 -5.15
C LYS A 45 5.29 4.90 -4.92
N LEU A 46 4.68 3.72 -5.07
CA LEU A 46 5.39 2.43 -5.04
C LEU A 46 6.35 2.33 -6.24
N ILE A 47 5.91 2.76 -7.43
CA ILE A 47 6.76 2.85 -8.62
C ILE A 47 7.99 3.74 -8.33
N ILE A 48 7.80 4.96 -7.82
CA ILE A 48 8.89 5.87 -7.45
C ILE A 48 9.86 5.24 -6.44
N CYS A 49 9.36 4.47 -5.47
CA CYS A 49 10.19 3.77 -4.51
C CYS A 49 11.04 2.68 -5.19
N ASN A 50 10.42 1.87 -6.06
CA ASN A 50 11.11 0.80 -6.77
C ASN A 50 12.19 1.34 -7.73
N GLU A 51 11.92 2.47 -8.38
CA GLU A 51 12.90 3.17 -9.23
C GLU A 51 14.06 3.80 -8.45
N GLY A 52 14.05 3.73 -7.12
CA GLY A 52 15.04 4.34 -6.25
C GLY A 52 14.98 5.88 -6.25
N LYS A 53 13.87 6.47 -6.69
CA LYS A 53 13.72 7.92 -6.93
C LYS A 53 13.00 8.67 -5.81
N ILE A 54 12.77 8.04 -4.67
CA ILE A 54 12.04 8.68 -3.56
C ILE A 54 12.74 9.95 -3.05
N LYS A 55 14.07 9.96 -2.95
CA LYS A 55 14.82 11.13 -2.46
C LYS A 55 14.71 12.30 -3.44
N GLU A 56 14.81 12.01 -4.74
CA GLU A 56 14.57 12.97 -5.81
C GLU A 56 13.13 13.50 -5.78
N TYR A 57 12.14 12.60 -5.66
CA TYR A 57 10.74 12.99 -5.54
C TYR A 57 10.50 13.92 -4.35
N GLU A 58 11.02 13.59 -3.17
CA GLU A 58 10.91 14.45 -1.98
C GLU A 58 11.56 15.82 -2.17
N ARG A 59 12.71 15.87 -2.86
CA ARG A 59 13.38 17.13 -3.19
C ARG A 59 12.54 17.98 -4.14
N GLU A 60 11.92 17.39 -5.15
CA GLU A 60 11.02 18.11 -6.05
C GLU A 60 9.72 18.52 -5.34
N LEU A 61 9.20 17.68 -4.44
CA LEU A 61 8.02 17.98 -3.62
C LEU A 61 8.27 19.15 -2.65
N ARG A 62 9.51 19.34 -2.16
CA ARG A 62 9.90 20.52 -1.35
C ARG A 62 9.87 21.81 -2.17
N LYS A 63 10.15 21.75 -3.48
CA LYS A 63 10.07 22.90 -4.39
C LYS A 63 8.63 23.17 -4.83
N ASN A 64 7.85 22.11 -5.02
CA ASN A 64 6.44 22.17 -5.41
C ASN A 64 5.61 21.22 -4.53
N HIS A 65 5.03 21.76 -3.45
CA HIS A 65 4.23 20.98 -2.51
C HIS A 65 2.95 20.38 -3.08
N LYS A 66 2.53 20.80 -4.29
CA LYS A 66 1.37 20.24 -5.01
C LYS A 66 1.75 19.12 -5.98
N LEU A 67 3.04 18.77 -6.07
CA LEU A 67 3.52 17.71 -6.96
C LEU A 67 2.93 16.36 -6.52
N LYS A 68 2.12 15.77 -7.40
CA LYS A 68 1.55 14.42 -7.18
C LYS A 68 2.55 13.35 -7.62
N PRO A 69 2.56 12.15 -7.00
CA PRO A 69 3.35 11.00 -7.45
C PRO A 69 3.17 10.73 -8.94
N SER A 70 1.93 10.66 -9.40
CA SER A 70 1.62 10.45 -10.83
C SER A 70 2.20 11.54 -11.76
N THR A 71 2.18 12.81 -11.35
CA THR A 71 2.82 13.89 -12.11
C THR A 71 4.33 13.71 -12.15
N TYR A 72 4.95 13.30 -11.04
CA TYR A 72 6.39 13.01 -11.02
C TYR A 72 6.75 11.88 -11.97
N CYS A 73 6.00 10.77 -11.94
CA CYS A 73 6.22 9.65 -12.86
C CYS A 73 6.14 10.07 -14.33
N LYS A 74 5.14 10.87 -14.71
CA LYS A 74 4.99 11.37 -16.08
C LYS A 74 6.15 12.28 -16.50
N THR A 75 6.52 13.23 -15.65
CA THR A 75 7.47 14.28 -16.02
C THR A 75 8.93 13.83 -15.90
N PHE A 76 9.28 13.13 -14.82
CA PHE A 76 10.66 12.79 -14.48
C PHE A 76 11.03 11.35 -14.85
N LEU A 77 10.12 10.39 -14.64
CA LEU A 77 10.34 8.98 -15.03
C LEU A 77 9.92 8.70 -16.48
N LYS A 78 9.23 9.64 -17.13
CA LYS A 78 8.70 9.51 -18.51
C LYS A 78 7.66 8.40 -18.68
N TYR A 79 6.97 8.03 -17.59
CA TYR A 79 5.86 7.09 -17.62
C TYR A 79 4.54 7.82 -17.89
N ALA A 80 4.26 8.10 -19.16
CA ALA A 80 3.10 8.89 -19.60
C ALA A 80 1.76 8.27 -19.14
N ASP A 81 1.67 6.94 -19.21
CA ASP A 81 0.46 6.16 -18.92
C ASP A 81 0.52 5.44 -17.57
N VAL A 82 1.29 5.98 -16.62
CA VAL A 82 1.48 5.40 -15.27
C VAL A 82 0.17 5.08 -14.50
N LYS A 83 -0.95 5.72 -14.91
CA LYS A 83 -2.29 5.52 -14.33
C LYS A 83 -3.11 4.42 -15.01
N SER A 84 -2.68 3.96 -16.18
CA SER A 84 -3.42 2.96 -16.92
C SER A 84 -3.28 1.61 -16.23
N TYR A 85 -4.36 0.83 -16.30
CA TYR A 85 -4.36 -0.53 -15.77
C TYR A 85 -3.29 -1.40 -16.44
N ASP A 86 -3.14 -1.26 -17.76
CA ASP A 86 -2.16 -2.02 -18.54
C ASP A 86 -0.73 -1.71 -18.12
N PHE A 87 -0.38 -0.42 -17.96
CA PHE A 87 0.94 -0.04 -17.46
C PHE A 87 1.23 -0.65 -16.08
N VAL A 88 0.28 -0.53 -15.15
CA VAL A 88 0.46 -1.01 -13.78
C VAL A 88 0.63 -2.53 -13.75
N THR A 89 -0.20 -3.24 -14.53
CA THR A 89 -0.15 -4.70 -14.64
C THR A 89 1.17 -5.16 -15.25
N GLU A 90 1.64 -4.48 -16.29
CA GLU A 90 2.91 -4.79 -16.96
C GLU A 90 4.11 -4.49 -16.05
N TYR A 91 4.13 -3.31 -15.41
CA TYR A 91 5.22 -2.89 -14.53
C TYR A 91 5.39 -3.82 -13.31
N PHE A 92 4.29 -4.31 -12.76
CA PHE A 92 4.29 -5.26 -11.63
C PHE A 92 4.05 -6.72 -12.05
N SER A 93 4.30 -7.06 -13.31
CA SER A 93 4.17 -8.43 -13.82
C SER A 93 5.12 -9.41 -13.10
N ASP A 94 6.33 -8.96 -12.78
CA ASP A 94 7.21 -9.66 -11.84
C ASP A 94 6.83 -9.31 -10.40
N ILE A 95 6.34 -10.33 -9.67
CA ILE A 95 5.98 -10.20 -8.25
C ILE A 95 7.15 -9.68 -7.40
N ASN A 96 8.40 -9.97 -7.74
CA ASN A 96 9.55 -9.48 -6.99
C ASN A 96 9.70 -7.96 -7.07
N VAL A 97 9.31 -7.35 -8.19
CA VAL A 97 9.26 -5.88 -8.36
C VAL A 97 8.22 -5.29 -7.41
N LEU A 98 7.02 -5.89 -7.33
CA LEU A 98 5.99 -5.44 -6.40
C LEU A 98 6.44 -5.60 -4.94
N LEU A 99 7.01 -6.74 -4.59
CA LEU A 99 7.51 -7.00 -3.24
C LEU A 99 8.62 -6.01 -2.84
N ASN A 100 9.53 -5.70 -3.76
CA ASN A 100 10.58 -4.71 -3.54
C ASN A 100 10.00 -3.30 -3.36
N ALA A 101 9.05 -2.90 -4.21
CA ALA A 101 8.38 -1.60 -4.11
C ALA A 101 7.67 -1.43 -2.75
N VAL A 102 6.97 -2.46 -2.29
CA VAL A 102 6.26 -2.46 -1.00
C VAL A 102 7.25 -2.46 0.17
N TYR A 103 8.37 -3.18 0.07
CA TYR A 103 9.45 -3.17 1.06
C TYR A 103 10.09 -1.78 1.19
N GLU A 104 10.49 -1.17 0.07
CA GLU A 104 11.11 0.15 0.06
C GLU A 104 10.16 1.21 0.60
N TYR A 105 8.87 1.13 0.23
CA TYR A 105 7.86 2.01 0.79
C TYR A 105 7.74 1.84 2.31
N ARG A 106 7.74 0.61 2.84
CA ARG A 106 7.74 0.37 4.30
C ARG A 106 8.94 1.05 4.96
N ARG A 107 10.14 0.92 4.40
CA ARG A 107 11.39 1.43 4.98
C ARG A 107 11.36 2.95 5.20
N ILE A 108 10.68 3.69 4.32
CA ILE A 108 10.57 5.15 4.38
C ILE A 108 9.31 5.65 5.09
N SER A 109 8.31 4.79 5.27
CA SER A 109 6.98 5.21 5.74
C SER A 109 6.90 5.31 7.25
N LYS A 110 6.32 6.41 7.75
CA LYS A 110 5.91 6.55 9.15
C LYS A 110 4.54 5.93 9.35
N VAL A 111 4.49 4.59 9.38
CA VAL A 111 3.26 3.82 9.63
C VAL A 111 2.84 4.02 11.09
N LYS A 112 1.54 4.24 11.34
CA LYS A 112 1.03 4.28 12.72
C LYS A 112 0.93 2.87 13.29
N GLU A 113 1.10 2.74 14.60
CA GLU A 113 1.12 1.44 15.32
C GLU A 113 -0.09 0.53 15.00
N ASN A 114 -1.25 1.13 14.71
CA ASN A 114 -2.51 0.41 14.48
C ASN A 114 -2.87 0.26 12.99
N GLU A 115 -1.96 0.59 12.07
CA GLU A 115 -2.21 0.53 10.63
C GLU A 115 -1.54 -0.68 9.99
N VAL A 116 -2.33 -1.51 9.33
CA VAL A 116 -1.80 -2.56 8.46
C VAL A 116 -1.48 -1.93 7.10
N THR A 117 -0.25 -2.10 6.63
CA THR A 117 0.15 -1.73 5.26
C THR A 117 0.10 -2.96 4.34
N LEU A 118 0.28 -2.75 3.03
CA LEU A 118 0.48 -3.86 2.09
C LEU A 118 1.61 -4.82 2.54
N TRP A 119 2.71 -4.29 3.11
CA TRP A 119 3.76 -5.12 3.67
C TRP A 119 3.27 -6.00 4.83
N GLY A 120 2.40 -5.44 5.68
CA GLY A 120 1.80 -6.14 6.82
C GLY A 120 0.95 -7.34 6.41
N LEU A 121 0.40 -7.34 5.19
CA LEU A 121 -0.39 -8.45 4.63
C LEU A 121 0.46 -9.63 4.14
N LEU A 122 1.76 -9.45 3.94
CA LEU A 122 2.63 -10.51 3.43
C LEU A 122 2.83 -11.59 4.49
N LYS A 123 3.01 -12.83 4.02
CA LYS A 123 3.39 -13.96 4.89
C LYS A 123 4.80 -13.77 5.43
N GLU A 124 5.08 -14.33 6.61
CA GLU A 124 6.37 -14.18 7.28
C GLU A 124 7.54 -14.78 6.50
N ASP A 125 7.33 -15.89 5.78
CA ASP A 125 8.34 -16.50 4.92
C ASP A 125 8.76 -15.59 3.76
N VAL A 126 7.83 -14.78 3.23
CA VAL A 126 8.15 -13.75 2.24
C VAL A 126 8.96 -12.62 2.89
N LYS A 127 8.56 -12.17 4.07
CA LYS A 127 9.25 -11.08 4.80
C LYS A 127 10.69 -11.44 5.16
N LYS A 128 10.94 -12.70 5.56
CA LYS A 128 12.27 -13.21 5.90
C LYS A 128 13.30 -13.04 4.78
N LYS A 129 12.87 -13.07 3.50
CA LYS A 129 13.76 -12.82 2.35
C LYS A 129 14.33 -11.40 2.29
N TYR A 130 13.76 -10.48 3.05
CA TYR A 130 14.16 -9.08 3.13
C TYR A 130 14.77 -8.71 4.49
N GLU A 131 14.88 -9.65 5.42
CA GLU A 131 15.66 -9.48 6.64
C GLU A 131 17.14 -9.32 6.28
N GLY A 132 17.78 -8.25 6.76
CA GLY A 132 19.20 -7.98 6.49
C GLY A 132 19.51 -7.28 5.16
N LYS A 133 18.55 -7.09 4.26
CA LYS A 133 18.70 -6.13 3.15
C LYS A 133 18.78 -4.72 3.75
N ARG A 134 19.90 -4.02 3.52
CA ARG A 134 20.14 -2.63 3.94
C ARG A 134 20.01 -1.68 2.76
#